data_AF-A0A7K4G5L5-F1
#
_entry.id   AF-A0A7K4G5L5-F1
#
_cell.length_a   1.000
_cell.length_b   1.000
_cell.length_c   1.000
_cell.angle_alpha   90.00
_cell.angle_beta   90.00
_cell.angle_gamma   90.00
#
_symmetry.space_group_name_H-M   'P 1'
#
loop_
_entity.id
_entity.type
_entity.pdbx_description
1 polymer ?
#
loop_
_entity_poly.entity_id
_entity_poly.type
_entity_poly.pdbx_seq_one_letter_code
_entity_poly.pdbx_strand_id
1 'polypeptide(L)'
;MRRIVDAVSKQKHVIHATITKEGLPAVHLKKIPIYRLLRICENQGLACYSLDSRKHHHLEIRNKTGHLIAVIVNQDLLLLPKSLKDKSEVFELVNTIAEYREGKKTR
;
A
#
# COMPACT_ATOMS: atom_id res chain seq x y z
N MET A 1 -6.42 -10.32 11.12
CA MET A 1 -5.59 -10.17 9.90
C MET A 1 -6.24 -10.80 8.67
N ARG A 2 -6.75 -12.04 8.73
CA ARG A 2 -7.51 -12.67 7.63
C ARG A 2 -8.57 -11.77 6.99
N ARG A 3 -9.37 -11.07 7.82
CA ARG A 3 -10.38 -10.10 7.36
C ARG A 3 -9.87 -9.01 6.40
N ILE A 4 -8.62 -8.55 6.54
CA ILE A 4 -8.06 -7.56 5.59
C ILE A 4 -7.80 -8.21 4.25
N VAL A 5 -7.09 -9.35 4.27
CA VAL A 5 -6.81 -10.16 3.08
C VAL A 5 -8.10 -10.53 2.35
N ASP A 6 -9.11 -10.99 3.08
CA ASP A 6 -10.41 -11.38 2.53
C ASP A 6 -11.16 -10.18 1.92
N ALA A 7 -11.11 -9.00 2.55
CA ALA A 7 -11.78 -7.80 2.07
C ALA A 7 -11.09 -7.19 0.84
N VAL A 8 -9.75 -7.21 0.78
CA VAL A 8 -8.99 -6.60 -0.32
C VAL A 8 -8.83 -7.55 -1.52
N SER A 9 -8.87 -8.87 -1.30
CA SER A 9 -8.77 -9.88 -2.37
C SER A 9 -9.84 -9.75 -3.47
N LYS A 10 -10.97 -9.11 -3.18
CA LYS A 10 -12.08 -8.92 -4.14
C LYS A 10 -11.92 -7.68 -5.02
N GLN A 11 -10.83 -6.91 -4.85
CA GLN A 11 -10.62 -5.66 -5.56
C GLN A 11 -9.94 -5.87 -6.90
N LYS A 12 -10.38 -5.10 -7.92
CA LYS A 12 -10.02 -5.32 -9.33
C LYS A 12 -8.51 -5.22 -9.64
N HIS A 13 -7.75 -4.46 -8.85
CA HIS A 13 -6.30 -4.26 -9.06
C HIS A 13 -5.43 -4.97 -8.03
N VAL A 14 -6.04 -5.74 -7.12
CA VAL A 14 -5.34 -6.69 -6.26
C VAL A 14 -5.16 -7.97 -7.08
N ILE A 15 -3.91 -8.33 -7.35
CA ILE A 15 -3.55 -9.58 -8.05
C ILE A 15 -3.72 -10.75 -7.07
N HIS A 16 -3.26 -10.57 -5.84
CA HIS A 16 -3.28 -11.58 -4.80
C HIS A 16 -3.18 -10.93 -3.44
N ALA A 17 -3.87 -11.46 -2.43
CA ALA A 17 -3.69 -11.05 -1.05
C ALA A 17 -3.45 -12.31 -0.20
N THR A 18 -2.46 -12.26 0.70
CA THR A 18 -2.00 -13.43 1.44
C THR A 18 -1.45 -13.04 2.81
N ILE A 19 -1.02 -14.05 3.55
CA ILE A 19 -0.23 -13.91 4.77
C ILE A 19 1.11 -14.60 4.51
N THR A 20 2.22 -13.89 4.74
CA THR A 20 3.57 -14.43 4.57
C THR A 20 3.84 -15.53 5.61
N LYS A 21 4.94 -16.29 5.44
CA LYS A 21 5.33 -17.36 6.37
C LYS A 21 5.58 -16.82 7.80
N GLU A 22 5.96 -15.56 7.90
CA GLU A 22 6.23 -14.82 9.14
C GLU A 22 4.95 -14.25 9.77
N GLY A 23 3.80 -14.44 9.12
CA GLY A 23 2.50 -14.00 9.60
C GLY A 23 2.13 -12.56 9.26
N LEU A 24 2.80 -11.94 8.28
CA LEU A 24 2.50 -10.57 7.83
C LEU A 24 1.45 -10.60 6.71
N PRO A 25 0.39 -9.77 6.76
CA PRO A 25 -0.50 -9.62 5.63
C PRO A 25 0.25 -8.94 4.48
N ALA A 26 0.10 -9.48 3.27
CA ALA A 26 0.69 -8.97 2.06
C ALA A 26 -0.37 -8.82 0.97
N VAL A 27 -0.31 -7.74 0.21
CA VAL A 27 -1.21 -7.46 -0.91
C VAL A 27 -0.36 -7.21 -2.16
N HIS A 28 -0.45 -8.12 -3.11
CA HIS A 28 0.12 -7.96 -4.44
C HIS A 28 -0.84 -7.12 -5.28
N LEU A 29 -0.31 -6.04 -5.80
CA LEU A 29 -0.99 -5.04 -6.61
C LEU A 29 -0.44 -5.12 -8.03
N LYS A 30 -1.20 -4.60 -8.99
CA LYS A 30 -0.57 -4.21 -10.26
C LYS A 30 0.49 -3.14 -9.97
N LYS A 31 1.61 -3.19 -10.69
CA LYS A 31 2.71 -2.25 -10.50
C LYS A 31 2.23 -0.80 -10.68
N ILE A 32 2.52 0.06 -9.70
CA ILE A 32 2.09 1.46 -9.69
C ILE A 32 3.31 2.37 -9.79
N PRO A 33 3.33 3.37 -10.70
CA PRO A 33 4.45 4.30 -10.77
C PRO A 33 4.69 5.04 -9.45
N ILE A 34 5.96 5.16 -9.05
CA ILE A 34 6.37 5.76 -7.78
C ILE A 34 5.76 7.15 -7.50
N TYR A 35 5.74 8.03 -8.51
CA TYR A 35 5.19 9.39 -8.36
C TYR A 35 3.69 9.39 -8.05
N ARG A 36 2.93 8.38 -8.50
CA ARG A 36 1.51 8.23 -8.19
C ARG A 36 1.31 7.79 -6.76
N LEU A 37 2.13 6.83 -6.33
CA LEU A 37 2.08 6.35 -4.97
C LEU A 37 2.36 7.47 -3.97
N LEU A 38 3.40 8.28 -4.23
CA LEU A 38 3.71 9.46 -3.42
C LEU A 38 2.52 10.44 -3.35
N ARG A 39 1.88 10.71 -4.49
CA ARG A 39 0.69 11.58 -4.54
C ARG A 39 -0.52 11.00 -3.79
N ILE A 40 -0.75 9.69 -3.87
CA ILE A 40 -1.81 9.02 -3.10
C ILE A 40 -1.55 9.20 -1.60
N CYS A 41 -0.31 8.94 -1.17
CA CYS A 41 0.07 9.08 0.23
C CYS A 41 -0.06 10.52 0.71
N GLU A 42 0.43 11.49 -0.07
CA GLU A 42 0.31 12.93 0.22
C GLU A 42 -1.16 13.36 0.38
N ASN A 43 -2.03 12.95 -0.55
CA ASN A 43 -3.47 13.25 -0.48
C ASN A 43 -4.14 12.68 0.77
N GLN A 44 -3.66 11.54 1.28
CA GLN A 44 -4.13 10.93 2.52
C GLN A 44 -3.43 11.47 3.78
N GLY A 45 -2.50 12.42 3.62
CA GLY A 45 -1.71 12.96 4.72
C GLY A 45 -0.72 11.95 5.32
N LEU A 46 -0.28 10.97 4.50
CA LEU A 46 0.72 9.96 4.85
C LEU A 46 2.10 10.41 4.36
N ALA A 47 3.11 10.14 5.17
CA ALA A 47 4.52 10.38 4.85
C ALA A 47 5.15 9.12 4.26
N CYS A 48 5.91 9.29 3.16
CA CYS A 48 6.67 8.21 2.53
C CYS A 48 8.17 8.38 2.79
N TYR A 49 8.82 7.31 3.24
CA TYR A 49 10.26 7.26 3.49
C TYR A 49 10.91 6.17 2.64
N SER A 50 11.95 6.52 1.90
CA SER A 50 12.73 5.55 1.12
C SER A 50 13.77 4.88 2.02
N LEU A 51 13.73 3.55 2.13
CA LEU A 51 14.74 2.78 2.86
C LEU A 51 16.06 2.65 2.09
N ASP A 52 15.99 2.76 0.75
CA ASP A 52 17.16 2.78 -0.13
C ASP A 52 17.17 4.11 -0.89
N SER A 53 18.21 4.93 -0.67
CA SER A 53 18.34 6.27 -1.22
C SER A 53 18.56 6.30 -2.73
N ARG A 54 18.92 5.17 -3.35
CA ARG A 54 19.28 5.14 -4.78
C ARG A 54 18.22 4.58 -5.70
N LYS A 55 17.26 3.81 -5.18
CA LYS A 55 16.39 3.00 -6.06
C LYS A 55 14.89 2.98 -5.72
N HIS A 56 14.44 3.57 -4.61
CA HIS A 56 13.02 3.64 -4.22
C HIS A 56 12.25 2.31 -4.35
N HIS A 57 12.96 1.17 -4.22
CA HIS A 57 12.33 -0.15 -4.25
C HIS A 57 11.53 -0.40 -2.98
N HIS A 58 11.87 0.29 -1.89
CA HIS A 58 11.29 0.09 -0.58
C HIS A 58 10.85 1.43 -0.02
N LEU A 59 9.54 1.60 0.12
CA LEU A 59 8.94 2.79 0.72
C LEU A 59 8.19 2.40 1.99
N GLU A 60 8.55 3.01 3.12
CA GLU A 60 7.71 3.00 4.31
C GLU A 60 6.66 4.09 4.21
N ILE A 61 5.41 3.75 4.51
CA ILE A 61 4.29 4.68 4.55
C ILE A 61 3.86 4.82 6.00
N ARG A 62 3.92 6.04 6.52
CA ARG A 62 3.61 6.36 7.91
C ARG A 62 2.53 7.42 7.99
N ASN A 63 1.71 7.38 9.02
CA ASN A 63 0.72 8.43 9.26
C ASN A 63 1.33 9.62 10.02
N LYS A 64 0.50 10.63 10.29
CA LYS A 64 0.91 11.88 10.96
C LYS A 64 1.45 11.67 12.38
N THR A 65 1.08 10.58 13.05
CA THR A 65 1.60 10.21 14.38
C THR A 65 2.90 9.39 14.30
N GLY A 66 3.42 9.16 13.09
CA GLY A 66 4.65 8.39 12.85
C GLY A 66 4.46 6.87 12.88
N HIS A 67 3.22 6.37 12.99
CA HIS A 67 2.92 4.94 12.96
C HIS A 67 3.09 4.39 11.55
N LEU A 68 3.70 3.20 11.45
CA LEU A 68 3.82 2.49 10.18
C LEU A 68 2.45 1.95 9.75
N ILE A 69 2.04 2.32 8.54
CA ILE A 69 0.78 1.89 7.92
C ILE A 69 1.04 0.75 6.94
N ALA A 70 2.07 0.89 6.10
CA ALA A 70 2.46 -0.16 5.16
C ALA A 70 3.90 0.04 4.68
N VAL A 71 4.46 -1.02 4.09
CA VAL A 71 5.71 -0.96 3.33
C VAL A 71 5.42 -1.38 1.90
N ILE A 72 5.77 -0.56 0.92
CA ILE A 72 5.76 -0.95 -0.49
C ILE A 72 7.12 -1.46 -0.90
N VAL A 73 7.12 -2.64 -1.50
CA VAL A 73 8.27 -3.30 -2.11
C VAL A 73 8.03 -3.36 -3.62
N ASN A 74 9.04 -2.95 -4.41
CA ASN A 74 9.06 -2.98 -5.87
C ASN A 74 7.86 -2.33 -6.58
N GLN A 75 7.12 -1.47 -5.88
CA GLN A 75 5.93 -0.75 -6.37
C GLN A 75 4.73 -1.65 -6.71
N ASP A 76 4.77 -2.92 -6.30
CA ASP A 76 3.72 -3.91 -6.58
C ASP A 76 3.37 -4.79 -5.38
N LEU A 77 4.17 -4.76 -4.32
CA LEU A 77 3.93 -5.54 -3.11
C LEU A 77 3.74 -4.62 -1.90
N LEU A 78 2.56 -4.67 -1.29
CA LEU A 78 2.28 -3.96 -0.05
C LEU A 78 2.36 -4.93 1.13
N LEU A 79 3.30 -4.71 2.03
CA LEU A 79 3.42 -5.41 3.31
C LEU A 79 2.72 -4.60 4.38
N LEU A 80 1.84 -5.25 5.13
CA LEU A 80 1.06 -4.63 6.19
C LEU A 80 1.64 -5.00 7.56
N PRO A 81 1.64 -4.08 8.53
CA PRO A 81 2.12 -4.37 9.87
C PRO A 81 1.27 -5.44 10.55
N LYS A 82 1.92 -6.30 11.33
CA LYS A 82 1.27 -7.40 12.10
C LYS A 82 0.26 -6.86 13.12
N SER A 83 0.60 -5.75 13.76
CA SER A 83 -0.24 -5.04 14.72
C SER A 83 -0.86 -3.82 14.04
N LEU A 84 -2.10 -3.99 13.61
CA LEU A 84 -2.87 -2.92 12.97
C LEU A 84 -3.55 -2.11 14.06
N LYS A 85 -2.85 -1.10 14.60
CA LYS A 85 -3.49 -0.10 15.46
C LYS A 85 -4.57 0.65 14.67
N ASP A 86 -4.25 1.02 13.42
CA ASP A 86 -5.09 1.86 12.56
C ASP A 86 -5.54 1.09 11.30
N LYS A 87 -6.49 0.16 11.47
CA LYS A 87 -7.00 -0.71 10.37
C LYS A 87 -7.68 0.09 9.27
N SER A 88 -8.36 1.18 9.61
CA SER A 88 -9.08 2.03 8.66
C SER A 88 -8.13 2.67 7.65
N GLU A 89 -7.02 3.25 8.11
CA GLU A 89 -6.01 3.89 7.25
C GLU A 89 -5.39 2.89 6.28
N VAL A 90 -5.09 1.67 6.75
CA VAL A 90 -4.58 0.59 5.90
C VAL A 90 -5.59 0.20 4.81
N PHE A 91 -6.87 0.07 5.18
CA PHE A 91 -7.92 -0.24 4.20
C PHE A 91 -8.09 0.89 3.18
N GLU A 92 -8.14 2.13 3.64
CA GLU A 92 -8.30 3.29 2.76
C GLU A 92 -7.12 3.44 1.80
N LEU A 93 -5.89 3.21 2.27
CA LEU A 93 -4.70 3.16 1.43
C LEU A 93 -4.80 2.04 0.38
N VAL A 94 -5.08 0.80 0.79
CA VAL A 94 -5.20 -0.34 -0.13
C VAL A 94 -6.30 -0.10 -1.14
N ASN A 95 -7.48 0.35 -0.71
CA ASN A 95 -8.62 0.63 -1.58
C ASN A 95 -8.27 1.72 -2.58
N THR A 96 -7.64 2.83 -2.15
CA THR A 96 -7.29 3.94 -3.06
C THR A 96 -6.26 3.51 -4.11
N ILE A 97 -5.29 2.70 -3.69
CA ILE A 97 -4.29 2.09 -4.58
C ILE A 97 -4.97 1.09 -5.54
N ALA A 98 -5.91 0.29 -5.06
CA ALA A 98 -6.56 -0.77 -5.84
C ALA A 98 -7.74 -0.30 -6.70
N GLU A 99 -8.35 0.84 -6.37
CA GLU A 99 -9.36 1.51 -7.18
C GLU A 99 -8.74 2.50 -8.16
N TYR A 100 -7.40 2.61 -8.15
CA TYR A 100 -6.66 3.39 -9.14
C TYR A 100 -7.09 2.96 -10.54
N ARG A 101 -7.90 3.82 -11.15
CA ARG A 101 -8.17 3.79 -12.59
C ARG A 101 -6.92 4.33 -13.27
N GLU A 102 -6.47 3.65 -14.31
CA GLU A 102 -5.68 4.32 -15.35
C GLU A 102 -6.55 5.46 -15.90
N GLY A 103 -6.40 6.65 -15.31
CA GLY A 103 -7.07 7.85 -15.75
C GLY A 103 -6.54 8.18 -17.13
N LYS A 104 -7.41 8.00 -18.13
CA LYS A 104 -7.28 8.55 -19.48
C LYS A 104 -6.58 9.90 -19.41
N LYS A 105 -5.55 10.07 -20.25
CA LYS A 105 -4.95 11.38 -20.56
C LYS A 105 -6.07 12.39 -20.81
N THR A 106 -6.34 13.26 -19.85
CA THR A 106 -6.94 14.55 -20.16
C THR A 106 -5.85 15.32 -20.89
N ARG A 107 -6.03 15.43 -22.20
CA ARG A 107 -5.32 16.36 -23.07
C ARG A 107 -5.62 17.79 -22.64
#